data_AF-A0A3D2YT46-F1
#
_entry.id   AF-A0A3D2YT46-F1
#
_cell.length_a   1.000
_cell.length_b   1.000
_cell.length_c   1.000
_cell.angle_alpha   90.00
_cell.angle_beta   90.00
_cell.angle_gamma   90.00
#
_symmetry.space_group_name_H-M   'P 1'
#
loop_
_entity.id
_entity.type
_entity.pdbx_description
1 polymer ?
#
loop_
_entity_poly.entity_id
_entity_poly.type
_entity_poly.pdbx_seq_one_letter_code
_entity_poly.pdbx_strand_id
1 'polypeptide(L)'
;MQRSKIKDIFNASQAGGDVLVQGWVKTRRSSKSVTFIQITDGSTLQDLQIVVDEANPGHDAASGLTTGCSVSVEGTLVESPGQGQKYEVQAKSLEVLGGSDPETYPLQKKRHSPEFLREIAHLRPRTNTFGAMARVRNSMAYAIHSFYQERGFQFIQTPIITASDAEGAGSMFQVTTLDMANPPKNGGQVDHDEDFFGKPAFLTVSGQLEAEIFALALSDVYTFGPTFRAENSNTSRHLAEFWMVEPEVAFCQLDGLAELAEDFLKHIAGHVLENCAEDMAFFNKWYDDSTIATLEGIANAQFERIAYTEAVDLLLSSGEKFEFPVAWGTDLQSEHERYLTEKKIQKPVIVTDYPKDIKAFYMRMNDDDQTVRAMDVLVPRIGEIIGGSQREERRDVLEGRMSEAGMSHD
;
A
#
# COMPACT_ATOMS: atom_id res chain seq x y z
N MET A 1 17.70 -16.83 -28.43
CA MET A 1 16.34 -16.27 -28.62
C MET A 1 16.10 -15.17 -27.59
N GLN A 2 15.16 -14.24 -27.78
CA GLN A 2 14.77 -13.29 -26.72
C GLN A 2 13.85 -13.99 -25.72
N ARG A 3 14.07 -13.75 -24.42
CA ARG A 3 13.22 -14.32 -23.36
C ARG A 3 11.78 -13.80 -23.49
N SER A 4 10.81 -14.70 -23.38
CA SER A 4 9.39 -14.41 -23.20
C SER A 4 9.02 -14.51 -21.73
N LYS A 5 8.28 -13.51 -21.19
CA LYS A 5 7.73 -13.62 -19.83
C LYS A 5 6.54 -14.55 -19.82
N ILE A 6 6.29 -15.22 -18.70
CA ILE A 6 5.17 -16.15 -18.58
C ILE A 6 3.82 -15.44 -18.77
N LYS A 7 3.68 -14.20 -18.28
CA LYS A 7 2.48 -13.37 -18.54
C LYS A 7 2.22 -13.19 -20.04
N ASP A 8 3.27 -12.95 -20.82
CA ASP A 8 3.14 -12.73 -22.27
C ASP A 8 2.74 -14.02 -22.99
N ILE A 9 3.24 -15.18 -22.53
CA ILE A 9 2.82 -16.50 -23.02
C ILE A 9 1.31 -16.70 -22.85
N PHE A 10 0.76 -16.41 -21.67
CA PHE A 10 -0.68 -16.61 -21.43
C PHE A 10 -1.56 -15.59 -22.18
N ASN A 11 -1.04 -14.38 -22.41
CA ASN A 11 -1.70 -13.33 -23.19
C ASN A 11 -1.65 -13.58 -24.71
N ALA A 12 -0.84 -14.52 -25.20
CA ALA A 12 -0.81 -14.86 -26.62
C ALA A 12 -2.17 -15.39 -27.10
N SER A 13 -2.59 -14.94 -28.28
CA SER A 13 -3.87 -15.30 -28.90
C SER A 13 -3.92 -16.75 -29.39
N GLN A 14 -2.78 -17.31 -29.77
CA GLN A 14 -2.64 -18.68 -30.24
C GLN A 14 -1.32 -19.29 -29.76
N ALA A 15 -1.28 -20.62 -29.67
CA ALA A 15 -0.04 -21.36 -29.50
C ALA A 15 0.80 -21.35 -30.79
N GLY A 16 2.04 -21.85 -30.68
CA GLY A 16 2.94 -22.02 -31.81
C GLY A 16 4.22 -21.19 -31.70
N GLY A 17 5.23 -21.62 -32.45
CA GLY A 17 6.56 -21.02 -32.43
C GLY A 17 7.43 -21.52 -31.29
N ASP A 18 8.72 -21.20 -31.41
CA ASP A 18 9.69 -21.49 -30.37
C ASP A 18 9.80 -20.31 -29.42
N VAL A 19 9.88 -20.63 -28.13
CA VAL A 19 9.96 -19.66 -27.03
C VAL A 19 11.15 -20.00 -26.14
N LEU A 20 11.76 -18.95 -25.58
CA LEU A 20 12.73 -19.05 -24.50
C LEU A 20 12.07 -18.53 -23.22
N VAL A 21 11.87 -19.41 -22.25
CA VAL A 21 11.28 -19.08 -20.95
C VAL A 21 12.29 -19.32 -19.84
N GLN A 22 12.33 -18.41 -18.88
CA GLN A 22 13.26 -18.45 -17.75
C GLN A 22 12.52 -18.13 -16.46
N GLY A 23 12.75 -18.92 -15.43
CA GLY A 23 12.03 -18.80 -14.17
C GLY A 23 12.52 -19.76 -13.10
N TRP A 24 11.75 -19.86 -12.03
CA TRP A 24 12.03 -20.71 -10.88
C TRP A 24 11.03 -21.87 -10.81
N VAL A 25 11.55 -23.06 -10.50
CA VAL A 25 10.75 -24.28 -10.33
C VAL A 25 9.86 -24.15 -9.11
N LYS A 26 8.55 -24.31 -9.30
CA LYS A 26 7.53 -24.36 -8.24
C LYS A 26 7.24 -25.79 -7.85
N THR A 27 7.07 -26.66 -8.84
CA THR A 27 6.87 -28.08 -8.63
C THR A 27 7.47 -28.89 -9.77
N ARG A 28 7.86 -30.12 -9.47
CA ARG A 28 8.30 -31.13 -10.45
C ARG A 28 7.52 -32.41 -10.22
N ARG A 29 7.06 -33.05 -11.30
CA ARG A 29 6.51 -34.41 -11.30
C ARG A 29 7.22 -35.21 -12.38
N SER A 30 7.94 -36.24 -11.99
CA SER A 30 8.72 -37.07 -12.93
C SER A 30 8.17 -38.48 -13.00
N SER A 31 8.10 -39.00 -14.21
CA SER A 31 7.92 -40.41 -14.53
C SER A 31 9.17 -40.91 -15.28
N LYS A 32 9.20 -42.19 -15.67
CA LYS A 32 10.33 -42.73 -16.45
C LYS A 32 10.50 -42.06 -17.82
N SER A 33 9.41 -41.68 -18.48
CA SER A 33 9.44 -41.21 -19.87
C SER A 33 9.23 -39.70 -20.01
N VAL A 34 8.70 -39.04 -18.99
CA VAL A 34 8.38 -37.61 -19.04
C VAL A 34 8.48 -36.96 -17.67
N THR A 35 9.04 -35.74 -17.64
CA THR A 35 9.06 -34.85 -16.48
C THR A 35 8.25 -33.60 -16.76
N PHE A 36 7.30 -33.31 -15.88
CA PHE A 36 6.50 -32.09 -15.87
C PHE A 36 7.05 -31.13 -14.83
N ILE A 37 7.38 -29.92 -15.24
CA ILE A 37 7.93 -28.87 -14.37
C ILE A 37 6.98 -27.68 -14.43
N GLN A 38 6.54 -27.20 -13.28
CA GLN A 38 5.82 -25.94 -13.17
C GLN A 38 6.83 -24.86 -12.82
N ILE A 39 6.97 -23.84 -13.68
CA ILE A 39 7.87 -22.72 -13.45
C ILE A 39 7.08 -21.42 -13.26
N THR A 40 7.60 -20.52 -12.44
CA THR A 40 7.10 -19.14 -12.33
C THR A 40 8.23 -18.16 -12.58
N ASP A 41 7.92 -16.99 -13.10
CA ASP A 41 8.87 -15.88 -13.22
C ASP A 41 8.42 -14.62 -12.47
N GLY A 42 7.32 -14.73 -11.70
CA GLY A 42 6.71 -13.65 -10.94
C GLY A 42 5.88 -12.66 -11.76
N SER A 43 5.87 -12.74 -13.10
CA SER A 43 5.14 -11.79 -13.96
C SER A 43 3.61 -11.92 -13.89
N THR A 44 3.11 -13.08 -13.46
CA THR A 44 1.70 -13.44 -13.28
C THR A 44 1.61 -14.43 -12.11
N LEU A 45 0.40 -14.69 -11.61
CA LEU A 45 0.16 -15.75 -10.63
C LEU A 45 0.24 -17.15 -11.24
N GLN A 46 -0.04 -17.28 -12.54
CA GLN A 46 0.00 -18.56 -13.25
C GLN A 46 1.42 -19.14 -13.35
N ASP A 47 1.51 -20.44 -13.10
CA ASP A 47 2.72 -21.22 -13.36
C ASP A 47 2.65 -21.77 -14.80
N LEU A 48 3.78 -21.76 -15.52
CA LEU A 48 3.90 -22.35 -16.85
C LEU A 48 4.38 -23.79 -16.74
N GLN A 49 3.67 -24.71 -17.39
CA GLN A 49 4.11 -26.10 -17.51
C GLN A 49 5.17 -26.25 -18.60
N ILE A 50 6.27 -26.87 -18.23
CA ILE A 50 7.31 -27.38 -19.12
C ILE A 50 7.21 -28.90 -19.15
N VAL A 51 7.19 -29.46 -20.34
CA VAL A 51 7.19 -30.91 -20.59
C VAL A 51 8.54 -31.30 -21.14
N VAL A 52 9.24 -32.20 -20.44
CA VAL A 52 10.55 -32.72 -20.83
C VAL A 52 10.42 -34.22 -21.03
N ASP A 53 10.47 -34.68 -22.28
CA ASP A 53 10.43 -36.11 -22.61
C ASP A 53 11.79 -36.79 -22.40
N GLU A 54 11.83 -38.12 -22.56
CA GLU A 54 13.05 -38.93 -22.46
C GLU A 54 14.06 -38.66 -23.59
N ALA A 55 13.60 -38.17 -24.74
CA ALA A 55 14.47 -37.85 -25.87
C ALA A 55 15.21 -36.51 -25.69
N ASN A 56 14.74 -35.65 -24.79
CA ASN A 56 15.34 -34.35 -24.52
C ASN A 56 16.71 -34.48 -23.83
N PRO A 57 17.76 -33.77 -24.30
CA PRO A 57 19.09 -33.78 -23.67
C PRO A 57 19.11 -33.36 -22.19
N GLY A 58 18.11 -32.59 -21.76
CA GLY A 58 17.93 -32.13 -20.39
C GLY A 58 17.08 -33.06 -19.50
N HIS A 59 16.70 -34.25 -19.96
CA HIS A 59 15.84 -35.17 -19.21
C HIS A 59 16.40 -35.53 -17.82
N ASP A 60 17.68 -35.92 -17.76
CA ASP A 60 18.35 -36.28 -16.51
C ASP A 60 18.42 -35.09 -15.55
N ALA A 61 18.79 -33.91 -16.05
CA ALA A 61 18.81 -32.68 -15.26
C ALA A 61 17.41 -32.31 -14.75
N ALA A 62 16.38 -32.45 -15.59
CA ALA A 62 14.99 -32.18 -15.23
C ALA A 62 14.51 -33.05 -14.07
N SER A 63 14.91 -34.33 -14.04
CA SER A 63 14.57 -35.27 -12.96
C SER A 63 15.14 -34.88 -11.59
N GLY A 64 16.24 -34.12 -11.58
CA GLY A 64 16.93 -33.65 -10.38
C GLY A 64 16.44 -32.30 -9.85
N LEU A 65 15.60 -31.58 -10.60
CA LEU A 65 15.17 -30.21 -10.25
C LEU A 65 14.32 -30.17 -8.98
N THR A 66 14.64 -29.26 -8.08
CA THR A 66 13.94 -29.06 -6.82
C THR A 66 13.22 -27.70 -6.81
N THR A 67 12.31 -27.50 -5.86
CA THR A 67 11.62 -26.22 -5.68
C THR A 67 12.64 -25.12 -5.45
N GLY A 68 12.55 -24.02 -6.20
CA GLY A 68 13.46 -22.89 -6.10
C GLY A 68 14.64 -22.90 -7.08
N CYS A 69 14.90 -24.01 -7.78
CA CYS A 69 15.90 -24.03 -8.87
C CYS A 69 15.54 -23.00 -9.94
N SER A 70 16.54 -22.29 -10.48
CA SER A 70 16.37 -21.44 -11.65
C SER A 70 16.72 -22.20 -12.93
N VAL A 71 15.88 -22.06 -13.95
CA VAL A 71 16.01 -22.78 -15.22
C VAL A 71 15.82 -21.84 -16.42
N SER A 72 16.45 -22.22 -17.53
CA SER A 72 16.28 -21.63 -18.86
C SER A 72 15.85 -22.73 -19.81
N VAL A 73 14.71 -22.54 -20.48
CA VAL A 73 14.09 -23.57 -21.33
C VAL A 73 13.81 -22.96 -22.70
N GLU A 74 14.39 -23.54 -23.74
CA GLU A 74 13.94 -23.32 -25.11
C GLU A 74 13.03 -24.47 -25.53
N GLY A 75 11.89 -24.15 -26.12
CA GLY A 75 10.92 -25.16 -26.51
C GLY A 75 9.82 -24.60 -27.40
N THR A 76 8.92 -25.49 -27.83
CA THR A 76 7.77 -25.10 -28.66
C THR A 76 6.54 -24.88 -27.79
N LEU A 77 5.89 -23.73 -27.96
CA LEU A 77 4.64 -23.41 -27.27
C LEU A 77 3.48 -24.18 -27.93
N VAL A 78 2.74 -24.96 -27.15
CA VAL A 78 1.60 -25.75 -27.63
C VAL A 78 0.38 -25.54 -26.73
N GLU A 79 -0.82 -25.83 -27.27
CA GLU A 79 -2.02 -25.94 -26.45
C GLU A 79 -1.86 -27.10 -25.46
N SER A 80 -2.20 -26.87 -24.19
CA SER A 80 -2.08 -27.93 -23.20
C SER A 80 -3.29 -28.87 -23.29
N PRO A 81 -3.09 -30.19 -23.24
CA PRO A 81 -4.19 -31.15 -23.08
C PRO A 81 -4.74 -31.18 -21.64
N GLY A 82 -4.10 -30.48 -20.70
CA GLY A 82 -4.48 -30.45 -19.28
C GLY A 82 -5.70 -29.57 -19.00
N GLN A 83 -6.65 -30.08 -18.20
CA GLN A 83 -7.80 -29.30 -17.79
C GLN A 83 -7.39 -28.06 -16.97
N GLY A 84 -7.87 -26.88 -17.38
CA GLY A 84 -7.59 -25.63 -16.68
C GLY A 84 -6.22 -25.02 -16.98
N GLN A 85 -5.49 -25.55 -17.96
CA GLN A 85 -4.20 -25.02 -18.41
C GLN A 85 -4.30 -24.64 -19.88
N LYS A 86 -4.04 -23.38 -20.23
CA LYS A 86 -4.16 -22.89 -21.61
C LYS A 86 -3.04 -23.40 -22.51
N TYR A 87 -1.80 -23.28 -22.05
CA TYR A 87 -0.60 -23.60 -22.83
C TYR A 87 0.42 -24.42 -22.02
N GLU A 88 1.31 -25.09 -22.73
CA GLU A 88 2.53 -25.68 -22.18
C GLU A 88 3.69 -25.54 -23.18
N VAL A 89 4.92 -25.71 -22.69
CA VAL A 89 6.11 -25.71 -23.53
C VAL A 89 6.68 -27.12 -23.60
N GLN A 90 6.75 -27.66 -24.81
CA GLN A 90 7.49 -28.88 -25.12
C GLN A 90 8.97 -28.52 -25.22
N ALA A 91 9.76 -28.90 -24.22
CA ALA A 91 11.15 -28.51 -24.13
C ALA A 91 11.97 -29.12 -25.28
N LYS A 92 12.81 -28.31 -25.90
CA LYS A 92 13.88 -28.73 -26.81
C LYS A 92 15.24 -28.75 -26.10
N SER A 93 15.43 -27.83 -25.16
CA SER A 93 16.59 -27.79 -24.27
C SER A 93 16.17 -27.30 -22.89
N LEU A 94 16.90 -27.74 -21.86
CA LEU A 94 16.76 -27.27 -20.49
C LEU A 94 18.14 -27.06 -19.90
N GLU A 95 18.38 -25.84 -19.43
CA GLU A 95 19.58 -25.45 -18.71
C GLU A 95 19.23 -25.11 -17.27
N VAL A 96 20.00 -25.65 -16.32
CA VAL A 96 19.90 -25.30 -14.90
C VAL A 96 20.82 -24.10 -14.64
N LEU A 97 20.22 -22.94 -14.40
CA LEU A 97 20.96 -21.70 -14.11
C LEU A 97 21.45 -21.65 -12.66
N GLY A 98 20.76 -22.35 -11.75
CA GLY A 98 21.09 -22.39 -10.33
C GLY A 98 20.31 -23.48 -9.61
N GLY A 99 21.02 -24.25 -8.77
CA GLY A 99 20.43 -25.28 -7.93
C GLY A 99 19.72 -24.70 -6.70
N SER A 100 18.87 -25.50 -6.06
CA SER A 100 18.26 -25.18 -4.77
C SER A 100 18.27 -26.42 -3.88
N ASP A 101 18.97 -26.35 -2.77
CA ASP A 101 19.05 -27.47 -1.83
C ASP A 101 17.74 -27.59 -1.03
N PRO A 102 17.01 -28.73 -1.15
CA PRO A 102 15.76 -28.95 -0.42
C PRO A 102 15.91 -28.94 1.10
N GLU A 103 17.09 -29.23 1.65
CA GLU A 103 17.29 -29.28 3.10
C GLU A 103 17.39 -27.87 3.70
N THR A 104 17.94 -26.92 2.94
CA THR A 104 18.19 -25.55 3.39
C THR A 104 17.20 -24.52 2.84
N TYR A 105 16.49 -24.81 1.74
CA TYR A 105 15.54 -23.87 1.15
C TYR A 105 14.28 -23.71 2.02
N PRO A 106 13.96 -22.52 2.55
CA PRO A 106 12.89 -22.38 3.54
C PRO A 106 11.48 -22.44 2.92
N LEU A 107 11.33 -22.07 1.65
CA LEU A 107 10.05 -22.06 0.93
C LEU A 107 9.71 -23.43 0.34
N GLN A 108 9.67 -24.44 1.20
CA GLN A 108 9.21 -25.78 0.85
C GLN A 108 7.76 -25.75 0.35
N LYS A 109 7.38 -26.78 -0.42
CA LYS A 109 6.03 -26.95 -1.00
C LYS A 109 4.99 -27.33 0.07
N LYS A 110 4.76 -26.42 1.02
CA LYS A 110 3.77 -26.50 2.09
C LYS A 110 3.22 -25.11 2.38
N ARG A 111 2.11 -25.04 3.11
CA ARG A 111 1.60 -23.77 3.62
C ARG A 111 2.55 -23.26 4.71
N HIS A 112 2.84 -21.97 4.66
CA HIS A 112 3.61 -21.26 5.67
C HIS A 112 2.73 -20.21 6.34
N SER A 113 2.96 -19.95 7.63
CA SER A 113 2.23 -18.90 8.34
C SER A 113 2.73 -17.51 7.91
N PRO A 114 1.90 -16.45 8.00
CA PRO A 114 2.36 -15.08 7.81
C PRO A 114 3.54 -14.71 8.72
N GLU A 115 3.56 -15.21 9.96
CA GLU A 115 4.60 -14.96 10.96
C GLU A 115 5.96 -15.49 10.47
N PHE A 116 6.01 -16.74 10.03
CA PHE A 116 7.24 -17.32 9.45
C PHE A 116 7.69 -16.55 8.21
N LEU A 117 6.75 -16.16 7.34
CA LEU A 117 7.07 -15.39 6.13
C LEU A 117 7.65 -14.00 6.45
N ARG A 118 7.33 -13.40 7.62
CA ARG A 118 7.97 -12.15 8.07
C ARG A 118 9.45 -12.36 8.43
N GLU A 119 9.82 -13.51 8.99
CA GLU A 119 11.21 -13.85 9.33
C GLU A 119 12.11 -14.01 8.09
N ILE A 120 11.53 -14.41 6.96
CA ILE A 120 12.23 -14.57 5.67
C ILE A 120 11.77 -13.55 4.62
N ALA A 121 11.63 -12.28 5.02
CA ALA A 121 11.13 -11.20 4.17
C ALA A 121 11.85 -11.06 2.82
N HIS A 122 13.14 -11.41 2.77
CA HIS A 122 13.96 -11.42 1.56
C HIS A 122 13.58 -12.52 0.54
N LEU A 123 12.88 -13.58 0.97
CA LEU A 123 12.44 -14.69 0.11
C LEU A 123 10.92 -14.72 -0.10
N ARG A 124 10.12 -14.20 0.84
CA ARG A 124 8.65 -14.26 0.77
C ARG A 124 8.04 -13.74 -0.54
N PRO A 125 8.62 -12.78 -1.31
CA PRO A 125 8.05 -12.37 -2.61
C PRO A 125 7.93 -13.51 -3.63
N ARG A 126 8.63 -14.63 -3.43
CA ARG A 126 8.53 -15.84 -4.27
C ARG A 126 7.29 -16.70 -3.99
N THR A 127 6.52 -16.36 -2.95
CA THR A 127 5.24 -17.00 -2.63
C THR A 127 4.10 -16.37 -3.42
N ASN A 128 3.00 -17.11 -3.61
CA ASN A 128 1.84 -16.62 -4.35
C ASN A 128 1.26 -15.36 -3.70
N THR A 129 1.13 -15.36 -2.37
CA THR A 129 0.58 -14.22 -1.61
C THR A 129 1.38 -12.95 -1.81
N PHE A 130 2.68 -12.97 -1.55
CA PHE A 130 3.48 -11.75 -1.60
C PHE A 130 3.82 -11.33 -3.03
N GLY A 131 3.83 -12.28 -3.98
CA GLY A 131 3.88 -11.97 -5.41
C GLY A 131 2.62 -11.23 -5.88
N ALA A 132 1.43 -11.74 -5.52
CA ALA A 132 0.16 -11.07 -5.80
C ALA A 132 0.08 -9.69 -5.15
N MET A 133 0.47 -9.59 -3.88
CA MET A 133 0.47 -8.31 -3.14
C MET A 133 1.40 -7.29 -3.79
N ALA A 134 2.60 -7.69 -4.23
CA ALA A 134 3.55 -6.81 -4.90
C ALA A 134 3.03 -6.33 -6.26
N ARG A 135 2.40 -7.22 -7.06
CA ARG A 135 1.80 -6.84 -8.35
C ARG A 135 0.62 -5.88 -8.18
N VAL A 136 -0.28 -6.15 -7.22
CA VAL A 136 -1.40 -5.25 -6.90
C VAL A 136 -0.88 -3.89 -6.42
N ARG A 137 0.08 -3.86 -5.48
CA ARG A 137 0.68 -2.60 -5.00
C ARG A 137 1.33 -1.80 -6.14
N ASN A 138 2.00 -2.47 -7.07
CA ASN A 138 2.57 -1.83 -8.26
C ASN A 138 1.47 -1.24 -9.16
N SER A 139 0.38 -1.99 -9.43
CA SER A 139 -0.74 -1.49 -10.23
C SER A 139 -1.41 -0.29 -9.57
N MET A 140 -1.59 -0.33 -8.25
CA MET A 140 -2.12 0.80 -7.48
C MET A 140 -1.21 2.02 -7.58
N ALA A 141 0.11 1.87 -7.43
CA ALA A 141 1.04 2.99 -7.57
C ALA A 141 0.96 3.65 -8.96
N TYR A 142 0.84 2.85 -10.02
CA TYR A 142 0.60 3.36 -11.37
C TYR A 142 -0.73 4.10 -11.48
N ALA A 143 -1.81 3.55 -10.94
CA ALA A 143 -3.14 4.16 -10.94
C ALA A 143 -3.18 5.48 -10.17
N ILE A 144 -2.49 5.57 -9.04
CA ILE A 144 -2.36 6.80 -8.24
C ILE A 144 -1.70 7.90 -9.07
N HIS A 145 -0.54 7.61 -9.67
CA HIS A 145 0.13 8.60 -10.51
C HIS A 145 -0.72 9.00 -11.72
N SER A 146 -1.37 8.04 -12.37
CA SER A 146 -2.22 8.30 -13.54
C SER A 146 -3.43 9.16 -13.17
N PHE A 147 -4.12 8.85 -12.07
CA PHE A 147 -5.28 9.61 -11.58
C PHE A 147 -4.98 11.11 -11.45
N TYR A 148 -3.88 11.45 -10.78
CA TYR A 148 -3.47 12.82 -10.53
C TYR A 148 -2.92 13.49 -11.78
N GLN A 149 -2.00 12.83 -12.51
CA GLN A 149 -1.37 13.45 -13.69
C GLN A 149 -2.36 13.66 -14.84
N GLU A 150 -3.32 12.77 -15.05
CA GLU A 150 -4.39 12.95 -16.05
C GLU A 150 -5.32 14.12 -15.70
N ARG A 151 -5.35 14.54 -14.42
CA ARG A 151 -6.08 15.72 -13.93
C ARG A 151 -5.22 16.99 -13.86
N GLY A 152 -3.96 16.93 -14.30
CA GLY A 152 -3.06 18.09 -14.36
C GLY A 152 -2.23 18.34 -13.09
N PHE A 153 -2.37 17.51 -12.06
CA PHE A 153 -1.59 17.64 -10.83
C PHE A 153 -0.10 17.42 -11.09
N GLN A 154 0.74 18.18 -10.38
CA GLN A 154 2.19 18.02 -10.42
C GLN A 154 2.66 17.09 -9.29
N PHE A 155 3.41 16.05 -9.64
CA PHE A 155 4.09 15.22 -8.65
C PHE A 155 5.30 16.00 -8.10
N ILE A 156 5.31 16.22 -6.79
CA ILE A 156 6.40 16.91 -6.08
C ILE A 156 7.08 15.97 -5.09
N GLN A 157 8.36 16.22 -4.85
CA GLN A 157 9.17 15.48 -3.88
C GLN A 157 9.47 16.39 -2.69
N THR A 158 8.72 16.19 -1.61
CA THR A 158 8.89 16.92 -0.36
C THR A 158 10.07 16.35 0.45
N PRO A 159 10.73 17.16 1.29
CA PRO A 159 11.89 16.72 2.05
C PRO A 159 11.52 15.65 3.07
N ILE A 160 12.37 14.61 3.19
CA ILE A 160 12.20 13.55 4.19
C ILE A 160 12.85 13.93 5.52
N ILE A 161 14.00 14.60 5.48
CA ILE A 161 14.66 15.13 6.67
C ILE A 161 14.12 16.54 6.89
N THR A 162 13.54 16.78 8.06
CA THR A 162 12.90 18.04 8.42
C THR A 162 13.31 18.51 9.81
N ALA A 163 13.17 19.81 10.05
CA ALA A 163 13.24 20.40 11.39
C ALA A 163 11.84 20.76 11.93
N SER A 164 10.79 20.45 11.17
CA SER A 164 9.41 20.82 11.44
C SER A 164 8.58 19.60 11.82
N ASP A 165 7.73 19.75 12.84
CA ASP A 165 6.69 18.78 13.16
C ASP A 165 5.39 19.22 12.49
N ALA A 166 4.98 18.52 11.43
CA ALA A 166 3.82 18.86 10.63
C ALA A 166 2.48 18.57 11.34
N GLU A 167 2.44 17.57 12.22
CA GLU A 167 1.20 17.14 12.90
C GLU A 167 1.13 17.66 14.34
N GLY A 168 2.25 18.11 14.92
CA GLY A 168 2.33 18.67 16.29
C GLY A 168 2.03 17.64 17.39
N ALA A 169 1.92 16.36 17.03
CA ALA A 169 1.28 15.32 17.83
C ALA A 169 2.24 14.26 18.40
N GLY A 170 3.54 14.25 18.05
CA GLY A 170 4.48 13.41 18.80
C GLY A 170 5.66 12.81 18.06
N SER A 171 6.20 11.78 18.72
CA SER A 171 7.54 11.20 18.58
C SER A 171 8.02 11.03 17.13
N MET A 172 8.95 11.89 16.72
CA MET A 172 9.67 11.78 15.44
C MET A 172 10.99 11.03 15.63
N PHE A 173 11.47 10.34 14.59
CA PHE A 173 12.82 9.78 14.60
C PHE A 173 13.85 10.88 14.39
N GLN A 174 14.79 11.05 15.32
CA GLN A 174 15.89 11.99 15.15
C GLN A 174 16.92 11.48 14.14
N VAL A 175 17.36 12.36 13.25
CA VAL A 175 18.43 12.13 12.28
C VAL A 175 19.64 12.94 12.72
N THR A 176 20.74 12.27 13.07
CA THR A 176 21.94 12.91 13.62
C THR A 176 23.20 12.22 13.10
N THR A 177 24.28 12.99 12.96
CA THR A 177 25.63 12.46 12.70
C THR A 177 26.53 12.50 13.94
N LEU A 178 26.01 13.00 15.07
CA LEU A 178 26.76 13.09 16.32
C LEU A 178 27.10 11.68 16.83
N ASP A 179 28.26 11.57 17.49
CA ASP A 179 28.62 10.36 18.22
C ASP A 179 27.73 10.22 19.46
N MET A 180 26.81 9.24 19.46
CA MET A 180 25.92 8.98 20.59
C MET A 180 26.66 8.65 21.90
N ALA A 181 27.89 8.11 21.82
CA ALA A 181 28.68 7.81 23.00
C ALA A 181 29.38 9.05 23.58
N ASN A 182 29.70 10.03 22.73
CA ASN A 182 30.41 11.23 23.12
C ASN A 182 29.99 12.45 22.26
N PRO A 183 28.74 12.91 22.39
CA PRO A 183 28.27 14.04 21.61
C PRO A 183 28.99 15.33 22.06
N PRO A 184 29.24 16.29 21.15
CA PRO A 184 29.72 17.61 21.52
C PRO A 184 28.73 18.26 22.49
N LYS A 185 29.25 19.06 23.42
CA LYS A 185 28.45 19.67 24.48
C LYS A 185 28.72 21.15 24.64
N ASN A 186 27.64 21.90 24.82
CA ASN A 186 27.66 23.30 25.20
C ASN A 186 26.78 23.48 26.44
N GLY A 187 27.32 24.09 27.49
CA GLY A 187 26.60 24.23 28.78
C GLY A 187 26.20 22.90 29.44
N GLY A 188 26.82 21.77 29.07
CA GLY A 188 26.51 20.44 29.59
C GLY A 188 25.37 19.69 28.87
N GLN A 189 24.72 20.33 27.89
CA GLN A 189 23.74 19.71 26.99
C GLN A 189 24.40 19.35 25.65
N VAL A 190 23.76 18.51 24.85
CA VAL A 190 24.22 18.20 23.48
C VAL A 190 24.21 19.49 22.68
N ASP A 191 25.32 19.80 22.02
CA ASP A 191 25.43 20.95 21.14
C ASP A 191 24.91 20.58 19.75
N HIS A 192 23.65 20.93 19.47
CA HIS A 192 23.02 20.64 18.18
C HIS A 192 23.54 21.54 17.05
N ASP A 193 24.24 22.64 17.35
CA ASP A 193 24.86 23.51 16.35
C ASP A 193 26.05 22.78 15.67
N GLU A 194 26.63 21.77 16.34
CA GLU A 194 27.68 20.91 15.78
C GLU A 194 27.14 19.66 15.04
N ASP A 195 25.81 19.45 14.98
CA ASP A 195 25.24 18.39 14.15
C ASP A 195 25.26 18.78 12.66
N PHE A 196 24.99 17.82 11.78
CA PHE A 196 25.11 17.97 10.32
C PHE A 196 24.33 19.16 9.75
N PHE A 197 23.13 19.43 10.29
CA PHE A 197 22.26 20.51 9.83
C PHE A 197 22.38 21.79 10.67
N GLY A 198 23.25 21.81 11.68
CA GLY A 198 23.40 22.93 12.62
C GLY A 198 22.14 23.21 13.47
N LYS A 199 21.24 22.22 13.56
CA LYS A 199 20.03 22.21 14.38
C LYS A 199 19.46 20.78 14.44
N PRO A 200 18.56 20.46 15.39
CA PRO A 200 17.88 19.17 15.40
C PRO A 200 17.14 18.89 14.08
N ALA A 201 17.28 17.67 13.58
CA ALA A 201 16.64 17.19 12.37
C ALA A 201 15.99 15.83 12.61
N PHE A 202 14.92 15.55 11.89
CA PHE A 202 14.03 14.42 12.10
C PHE A 202 13.56 13.82 10.77
N LEU A 203 13.07 12.60 10.80
CA LEU A 203 12.30 12.02 9.69
C LEU A 203 10.87 12.53 9.74
N THR A 204 10.37 13.01 8.60
CA THR A 204 9.06 13.65 8.51
C THR A 204 7.90 12.68 8.77
N VAL A 205 6.88 13.18 9.45
CA VAL A 205 5.59 12.50 9.63
C VAL A 205 4.67 12.72 8.43
N SER A 206 4.84 13.82 7.68
CA SER A 206 4.00 14.24 6.55
C SER A 206 4.72 15.27 5.68
N GLY A 207 4.49 15.26 4.37
CA GLY A 207 4.96 16.29 3.44
C GLY A 207 4.00 17.45 3.24
N GLN A 208 2.91 17.52 4.01
CA GLN A 208 1.79 18.43 3.77
C GLN A 208 2.22 19.91 3.77
N LEU A 209 2.98 20.36 4.78
CA LEU A 209 3.33 21.78 4.90
C LEU A 209 4.16 22.27 3.70
N GLU A 210 5.08 21.45 3.19
CA GLU A 210 5.78 21.77 1.96
C GLU A 210 4.87 21.69 0.73
N ALA A 211 3.93 20.73 0.69
CA ALA A 211 2.96 20.64 -0.40
C ALA A 211 2.08 21.89 -0.51
N GLU A 212 1.70 22.52 0.61
CA GLU A 212 0.97 23.80 0.64
C GLU A 212 1.77 24.92 -0.05
N ILE A 213 3.08 25.01 0.19
CA ILE A 213 3.97 25.99 -0.48
C ILE A 213 3.95 25.78 -2.00
N PHE A 214 4.04 24.53 -2.44
CA PHE A 214 4.00 24.19 -3.86
C PHE A 214 2.62 24.41 -4.50
N ALA A 215 1.53 24.12 -3.79
CA ALA A 215 0.16 24.37 -4.26
C ALA A 215 -0.06 25.86 -4.56
N LEU A 216 0.50 26.76 -3.74
CA LEU A 216 0.43 28.20 -4.00
C LEU A 216 1.17 28.64 -5.28
N ALA A 217 2.10 27.83 -5.79
CA ALA A 217 2.85 28.11 -7.01
C ALA A 217 2.35 27.32 -8.24
N LEU A 218 1.84 26.11 -8.04
CA LEU A 218 1.51 25.15 -9.09
C LEU A 218 0.02 24.78 -9.14
N SER A 219 -0.79 25.38 -8.28
CA SER A 219 -2.21 25.07 -8.04
C SER A 219 -2.45 23.68 -7.47
N ASP A 220 -2.22 22.63 -8.26
CA ASP A 220 -2.59 21.26 -7.91
C ASP A 220 -1.34 20.39 -7.85
N VAL A 221 -1.01 19.89 -6.65
CA VAL A 221 0.18 19.07 -6.42
C VAL A 221 -0.15 17.82 -5.62
N TYR A 222 0.71 16.81 -5.68
CA TYR A 222 0.63 15.68 -4.77
C TYR A 222 2.01 15.14 -4.45
N THR A 223 2.16 14.64 -3.22
CA THR A 223 3.32 13.84 -2.81
C THR A 223 3.02 12.36 -3.00
N PHE A 224 4.07 11.56 -3.12
CA PHE A 224 4.01 10.11 -2.96
C PHE A 224 5.38 9.66 -2.44
N GLY A 225 5.49 9.54 -1.12
CA GLY A 225 6.77 9.34 -0.45
C GLY A 225 6.66 8.60 0.88
N PRO A 226 7.81 8.16 1.43
CA PRO A 226 7.85 7.52 2.73
C PRO A 226 7.66 8.54 3.87
N THR A 227 6.95 8.15 4.91
CA THR A 227 6.76 8.92 6.15
C THR A 227 6.95 8.01 7.36
N PHE A 228 7.21 8.63 8.52
CA PHE A 228 7.71 7.92 9.68
C PHE A 228 6.99 8.35 10.95
N ARG A 229 6.68 7.39 11.83
CA ARG A 229 6.12 7.66 13.16
C ARG A 229 6.90 6.84 14.20
N ALA A 230 7.44 7.50 15.23
CA ALA A 230 8.24 6.85 16.27
C ALA A 230 7.42 6.49 17.52
N GLU A 231 6.10 6.43 17.40
CA GLU A 231 5.22 5.94 18.45
C GLU A 231 5.52 4.47 18.77
N ASN A 232 5.57 4.12 20.06
CA ASN A 232 5.77 2.74 20.49
C ASN A 232 4.46 1.93 20.40
N SER A 233 3.93 1.80 19.19
CA SER A 233 2.66 1.12 18.88
C SER A 233 2.93 -0.19 18.13
N ASN A 234 2.85 -1.32 18.85
CA ASN A 234 2.99 -2.66 18.27
C ASN A 234 1.62 -3.32 18.05
N THR A 235 0.95 -2.94 16.96
CA THR A 235 -0.37 -3.46 16.59
C THR A 235 -0.36 -4.06 15.18
N SER A 236 -1.45 -4.70 14.76
CA SER A 236 -1.56 -5.30 13.43
C SER A 236 -1.70 -4.30 12.27
N ARG A 237 -1.86 -2.99 12.56
CA ARG A 237 -2.16 -1.94 11.57
C ARG A 237 -1.13 -0.81 11.51
N HIS A 238 -0.28 -0.66 12.52
CA HIS A 238 0.69 0.42 12.60
C HIS A 238 2.07 -0.01 12.08
N LEU A 239 2.70 0.87 11.32
CA LEU A 239 4.09 0.74 10.87
C LEU A 239 4.85 2.00 11.26
N ALA A 240 6.12 1.85 11.66
CA ALA A 240 6.99 2.99 11.93
C ALA A 240 7.48 3.70 10.65
N GLU A 241 7.48 2.98 9.52
CA GLU A 241 7.77 3.50 8.17
C GLU A 241 6.64 3.03 7.25
N PHE A 242 5.99 3.98 6.58
CA PHE A 242 4.92 3.72 5.62
C PHE A 242 4.98 4.75 4.48
N TRP A 243 4.07 4.65 3.53
CA TRP A 243 4.04 5.54 2.37
C TRP A 243 2.72 6.31 2.37
N MET A 244 2.79 7.61 2.21
CA MET A 244 1.63 8.47 2.06
C MET A 244 1.55 9.06 0.66
N VAL A 245 0.33 9.38 0.27
CA VAL A 245 -0.01 10.11 -0.94
C VAL A 245 -0.83 11.31 -0.50
N GLU A 246 -0.26 12.51 -0.66
CA GLU A 246 -0.80 13.72 -0.04
C GLU A 246 -1.07 14.74 -1.17
N PRO A 247 -2.30 14.81 -1.71
CA PRO A 247 -2.67 15.87 -2.64
C PRO A 247 -2.93 17.19 -1.90
N GLU A 248 -2.51 18.30 -2.50
CA GLU A 248 -2.81 19.65 -2.02
C GLU A 248 -3.27 20.51 -3.20
N VAL A 249 -4.40 21.20 -3.03
CA VAL A 249 -5.16 21.80 -4.15
C VAL A 249 -5.54 23.25 -3.82
N ALA A 250 -4.93 24.20 -4.52
CA ALA A 250 -5.24 25.61 -4.36
C ALA A 250 -6.71 25.91 -4.73
N PHE A 251 -7.33 26.85 -4.01
CA PHE A 251 -8.73 27.24 -4.19
C PHE A 251 -9.78 26.15 -3.92
N CYS A 252 -9.36 24.98 -3.43
CA CYS A 252 -10.26 23.90 -3.03
C CYS A 252 -10.80 24.12 -1.61
N GLN A 253 -12.10 23.91 -1.43
CA GLN A 253 -12.74 23.87 -0.11
C GLN A 253 -13.02 22.43 0.29
N LEU A 254 -13.43 22.21 1.55
CA LEU A 254 -13.68 20.87 2.10
C LEU A 254 -14.59 20.00 1.21
N ASP A 255 -15.66 20.58 0.64
CA ASP A 255 -16.59 19.83 -0.21
C ASP A 255 -15.93 19.30 -1.50
N GLY A 256 -15.07 20.12 -2.12
CA GLY A 256 -14.29 19.73 -3.29
C GLY A 256 -13.19 18.73 -2.95
N LEU A 257 -12.59 18.85 -1.76
CA LEU A 257 -11.60 17.88 -1.27
C LEU A 257 -12.26 16.51 -1.02
N ALA A 258 -13.48 16.50 -0.46
CA ALA A 258 -14.27 15.29 -0.28
C ALA A 258 -14.67 14.64 -1.61
N GLU A 259 -15.02 15.43 -2.63
CA GLU A 259 -15.26 14.93 -3.99
C GLU A 259 -13.98 14.32 -4.59
N LEU A 260 -12.83 14.98 -4.45
CA LEU A 260 -11.55 14.47 -4.93
C LEU A 260 -11.18 13.14 -4.27
N ALA A 261 -11.37 13.02 -2.95
CA ALA A 261 -11.08 11.79 -2.21
C ALA A 261 -12.01 10.62 -2.61
N GLU A 262 -13.31 10.91 -2.82
CA GLU A 262 -14.28 9.93 -3.32
C GLU A 262 -13.90 9.44 -4.74
N ASP A 263 -13.64 10.37 -5.66
CA ASP A 263 -13.23 10.06 -7.04
C ASP A 263 -11.92 9.27 -7.07
N PHE A 264 -10.96 9.63 -6.23
CA PHE A 264 -9.69 8.93 -6.10
C PHE A 264 -9.89 7.48 -5.68
N LEU A 265 -10.61 7.22 -4.58
CA LEU A 265 -10.84 5.86 -4.10
C LEU A 265 -11.63 5.00 -5.09
N LYS A 266 -12.63 5.59 -5.76
CA LYS A 266 -13.37 4.91 -6.83
C LYS A 266 -12.48 4.53 -7.99
N HIS A 267 -11.63 5.45 -8.44
CA HIS A 267 -10.69 5.20 -9.52
C HIS A 267 -9.72 4.06 -9.18
N ILE A 268 -9.12 4.09 -7.99
CA ILE A 268 -8.18 3.04 -7.56
C ILE A 268 -8.87 1.69 -7.42
N ALA A 269 -10.05 1.64 -6.79
CA ALA A 269 -10.83 0.40 -6.65
C ALA A 269 -11.20 -0.18 -8.03
N GLY A 270 -11.72 0.66 -8.94
CA GLY A 270 -12.04 0.27 -10.30
C GLY A 270 -10.83 -0.23 -11.08
N HIS A 271 -9.69 0.48 -10.99
CA HIS A 271 -8.45 0.09 -11.65
C HIS A 271 -7.96 -1.29 -11.18
N VAL A 272 -7.98 -1.56 -9.87
CA VAL A 272 -7.56 -2.86 -9.32
C VAL A 272 -8.49 -3.98 -9.78
N LEU A 273 -9.81 -3.76 -9.77
CA LEU A 273 -10.78 -4.75 -10.26
C LEU A 273 -10.55 -5.12 -11.73
N GLU A 274 -10.25 -4.12 -12.57
CA GLU A 274 -10.02 -4.32 -14.00
C GLU A 274 -8.64 -4.95 -14.30
N ASN A 275 -7.58 -4.45 -13.67
CA ASN A 275 -6.20 -4.74 -14.08
C ASN A 275 -5.51 -5.83 -13.23
N CYS A 276 -6.10 -6.21 -12.09
CA CYS A 276 -5.53 -7.20 -11.16
C CYS A 276 -6.46 -8.39 -10.89
N ALA A 277 -7.40 -8.69 -11.79
CA ALA A 277 -8.45 -9.71 -11.57
C ALA A 277 -7.91 -11.08 -11.09
N GLU A 278 -6.80 -11.56 -11.67
CA GLU A 278 -6.17 -12.83 -11.27
C GLU A 278 -5.69 -12.82 -9.80
N ASP A 279 -4.98 -11.76 -9.41
CA ASP A 279 -4.44 -11.60 -8.06
C ASP A 279 -5.56 -11.35 -7.04
N MET A 280 -6.59 -10.59 -7.42
CA MET A 280 -7.77 -10.34 -6.59
C MET A 280 -8.60 -11.61 -6.40
N ALA A 281 -8.76 -12.45 -7.43
CA ALA A 281 -9.41 -13.74 -7.30
C ALA A 281 -8.66 -14.67 -6.32
N PHE A 282 -7.33 -14.60 -6.30
CA PHE A 282 -6.52 -15.30 -5.31
C PHE A 282 -6.79 -14.81 -3.89
N PHE A 283 -6.80 -13.49 -3.64
CA PHE A 283 -7.13 -12.95 -2.33
C PHE A 283 -8.55 -13.30 -1.89
N ASN A 284 -9.52 -13.20 -2.81
CA ASN A 284 -10.91 -13.54 -2.53
C ASN A 284 -11.08 -15.00 -2.11
N LYS A 285 -10.33 -15.90 -2.74
CA LYS A 285 -10.41 -17.34 -2.44
C LYS A 285 -9.72 -17.73 -1.13
N TRP A 286 -8.56 -17.15 -0.84
CA TRP A 286 -7.65 -17.68 0.19
C TRP A 286 -7.58 -16.85 1.47
N TYR A 287 -8.03 -15.60 1.43
CA TYR A 287 -7.94 -14.67 2.54
C TYR A 287 -9.31 -14.21 3.02
N ASP A 288 -10.14 -13.68 2.13
CA ASP A 288 -11.47 -13.17 2.49
C ASP A 288 -12.38 -13.11 1.25
N ASP A 289 -13.48 -13.87 1.27
CA ASP A 289 -14.41 -14.01 0.15
C ASP A 289 -15.27 -12.78 -0.15
N SER A 290 -15.22 -11.77 0.72
CA SER A 290 -15.83 -10.46 0.53
C SER A 290 -14.91 -9.42 -0.14
N THR A 291 -13.65 -9.75 -0.40
CA THR A 291 -12.64 -8.78 -0.87
C THR A 291 -13.07 -8.08 -2.17
N ILE A 292 -13.49 -8.86 -3.17
CA ILE A 292 -13.93 -8.30 -4.47
C ILE A 292 -15.22 -7.50 -4.29
N ALA A 293 -16.21 -8.06 -3.58
CA ALA A 293 -17.49 -7.38 -3.33
C ALA A 293 -17.30 -6.04 -2.57
N THR A 294 -16.33 -5.98 -1.66
CA THR A 294 -15.99 -4.74 -0.93
C THR A 294 -15.45 -3.68 -1.89
N LEU A 295 -14.52 -4.04 -2.78
CA LEU A 295 -13.98 -3.11 -3.79
C LEU A 295 -15.05 -2.68 -4.79
N GLU A 296 -15.91 -3.60 -5.23
CA GLU A 296 -17.06 -3.26 -6.09
C GLU A 296 -18.02 -2.30 -5.38
N GLY A 297 -18.25 -2.49 -4.08
CA GLY A 297 -19.02 -1.57 -3.25
C GLY A 297 -18.41 -0.18 -3.20
N ILE A 298 -17.10 -0.07 -2.99
CA ILE A 298 -16.38 1.22 -3.00
C ILE A 298 -16.45 1.89 -4.38
N ALA A 299 -16.17 1.14 -5.45
CA ALA A 299 -16.12 1.67 -6.80
C ALA A 299 -17.47 2.22 -7.30
N ASN A 300 -18.58 1.63 -6.86
CA ASN A 300 -19.92 1.96 -7.36
C ASN A 300 -20.78 2.78 -6.38
N ALA A 301 -20.41 2.90 -5.11
CA ALA A 301 -21.21 3.63 -4.12
C ALA A 301 -21.09 5.14 -4.30
N GLN A 302 -22.16 5.88 -4.02
CA GLN A 302 -22.03 7.29 -3.65
C GLN A 302 -21.71 7.36 -2.15
N PHE A 303 -20.65 8.09 -1.78
CA PHE A 303 -20.22 8.14 -0.39
C PHE A 303 -21.19 9.00 0.42
N GLU A 304 -21.58 8.51 1.60
CA GLU A 304 -22.43 9.28 2.50
C GLU A 304 -21.60 10.37 3.17
N ARG A 305 -22.14 11.58 3.30
CA ARG A 305 -21.45 12.69 4.00
C ARG A 305 -22.23 13.07 5.24
N ILE A 306 -21.60 12.97 6.40
CA ILE A 306 -22.21 13.33 7.68
C ILE A 306 -21.25 14.17 8.50
N ALA A 307 -21.77 15.10 9.30
CA ALA A 307 -20.94 15.80 10.27
C ALA A 307 -20.56 14.85 11.42
N TYR A 308 -19.42 15.10 12.07
CA TYR A 308 -18.97 14.38 13.26
C TYR A 308 -20.05 14.33 14.35
N THR A 309 -20.74 15.45 14.58
CA THR A 309 -21.83 15.54 15.56
C THR A 309 -22.95 14.55 15.24
N GLU A 310 -23.32 14.41 13.96
CA GLU A 310 -24.31 13.42 13.53
C GLU A 310 -23.76 12.00 13.68
N ALA A 311 -22.49 11.75 13.34
CA ALA A 311 -21.86 10.44 13.54
C ALA A 311 -21.92 9.99 15.01
N VAL A 312 -21.60 10.88 15.94
CA VAL A 312 -21.72 10.64 17.40
C VAL A 312 -23.16 10.36 17.80
N ASP A 313 -24.13 11.13 17.31
CA ASP A 313 -25.55 10.91 17.60
C ASP A 313 -26.04 9.54 17.08
N LEU A 314 -25.61 9.12 15.90
CA LEU A 314 -25.92 7.80 15.33
C LEU A 314 -25.31 6.67 16.17
N LEU A 315 -24.10 6.87 16.70
CA LEU A 315 -23.44 5.90 17.57
C LEU A 315 -24.12 5.81 18.94
N LEU A 316 -24.43 6.94 19.58
CA LEU A 316 -25.12 6.99 20.87
C LEU A 316 -26.54 6.41 20.79
N SER A 317 -27.24 6.64 19.68
CA SER A 317 -28.60 6.11 19.45
C SER A 317 -28.63 4.67 18.93
N SER A 318 -27.48 4.04 18.69
CA SER A 318 -27.38 2.69 18.12
C SER A 318 -27.93 1.58 19.03
N GLY A 319 -27.83 1.77 20.35
CA GLY A 319 -28.06 0.72 21.35
C GLY A 319 -26.97 -0.37 21.39
N GLU A 320 -25.89 -0.23 20.62
CA GLU A 320 -24.74 -1.13 20.64
C GLU A 320 -23.85 -0.87 21.86
N LYS A 321 -23.13 -1.90 22.29
CA LYS A 321 -22.11 -1.78 23.34
C LYS A 321 -20.73 -1.73 22.68
N PHE A 322 -20.11 -0.57 22.73
CA PHE A 322 -18.74 -0.35 22.27
C PHE A 322 -17.75 -0.58 23.41
N GLU A 323 -16.54 -1.03 23.07
CA GLU A 323 -15.43 -1.16 24.02
C GLU A 323 -14.93 0.23 24.45
N PHE A 324 -14.82 1.14 23.49
CA PHE A 324 -14.42 2.53 23.68
C PHE A 324 -15.65 3.43 23.84
N PRO A 325 -15.62 4.38 24.80
CA PRO A 325 -16.73 5.29 25.02
C PRO A 325 -16.95 6.18 23.80
N VAL A 326 -18.22 6.42 23.49
CA VAL A 326 -18.64 7.39 22.47
C VAL A 326 -19.09 8.65 23.20
N ALA A 327 -18.43 9.77 22.93
CA ALA A 327 -18.84 11.09 23.41
C ALA A 327 -18.46 12.18 22.40
N TRP A 328 -19.17 13.30 22.40
CA TRP A 328 -18.76 14.45 21.62
C TRP A 328 -17.44 15.00 22.17
N GLY A 329 -16.47 15.27 21.29
CA GLY A 329 -15.13 15.70 21.66
C GLY A 329 -14.12 14.55 21.87
N THR A 330 -14.53 13.29 21.67
CA THR A 330 -13.61 12.14 21.64
C THR A 330 -13.42 11.65 20.21
N ASP A 331 -12.20 11.21 19.90
CA ASP A 331 -11.89 10.66 18.59
C ASP A 331 -12.62 9.33 18.34
N LEU A 332 -13.05 9.10 17.09
CA LEU A 332 -13.75 7.88 16.71
C LEU A 332 -12.76 6.72 16.67
N GLN A 333 -13.12 5.59 17.28
CA GLN A 333 -12.31 4.39 17.23
C GLN A 333 -12.74 3.50 16.07
N SER A 334 -11.85 2.60 15.63
CA SER A 334 -12.13 1.75 14.46
C SER A 334 -13.41 0.91 14.60
N GLU A 335 -13.84 0.54 15.80
CA GLU A 335 -15.14 -0.13 15.99
C GLU A 335 -16.35 0.79 15.70
N HIS A 336 -16.23 2.09 15.99
CA HIS A 336 -17.25 3.10 15.74
C HIS A 336 -17.35 3.37 14.24
N GLU A 337 -16.22 3.58 13.58
CA GLU A 337 -16.13 3.79 12.13
C GLU A 337 -16.69 2.61 11.34
N ARG A 338 -16.34 1.39 11.76
CA ARG A 338 -16.87 0.16 11.16
C ARG A 338 -18.35 -0.01 11.42
N TYR A 339 -18.85 0.36 12.60
CA TYR A 339 -20.29 0.34 12.84
C TYR A 339 -21.05 1.27 11.86
N LEU A 340 -20.55 2.49 11.67
CA LEU A 340 -21.14 3.46 10.74
C LEU A 340 -21.18 2.89 9.32
N THR A 341 -20.04 2.40 8.82
CA THR A 341 -19.91 1.92 7.43
C THR A 341 -20.53 0.55 7.17
N GLU A 342 -20.53 -0.38 8.14
CA GLU A 342 -20.97 -1.78 7.94
C GLU A 342 -22.41 -2.04 8.39
N LYS A 343 -22.88 -1.38 9.46
CA LYS A 343 -24.21 -1.66 10.05
C LYS A 343 -25.21 -0.52 9.85
N LYS A 344 -24.79 0.72 10.08
CA LYS A 344 -25.73 1.85 10.11
C LYS A 344 -26.03 2.42 8.73
N ILE A 345 -25.00 2.75 7.97
CA ILE A 345 -25.11 3.41 6.66
C ILE A 345 -24.91 2.41 5.52
N GLN A 346 -24.11 1.35 5.75
CA GLN A 346 -23.86 0.26 4.80
C GLN A 346 -23.22 0.72 3.47
N LYS A 347 -22.45 1.81 3.53
CA LYS A 347 -21.69 2.44 2.44
C LYS A 347 -20.43 3.10 3.01
N PRO A 348 -19.44 3.45 2.17
CA PRO A 348 -18.37 4.37 2.59
C PRO A 348 -18.95 5.70 3.06
N VAL A 349 -18.31 6.31 4.06
CA VAL A 349 -18.77 7.52 4.75
C VAL A 349 -17.63 8.52 4.81
N ILE A 350 -17.91 9.79 4.51
CA ILE A 350 -17.02 10.92 4.77
C ILE A 350 -17.58 11.64 5.99
N VAL A 351 -16.86 11.58 7.11
CA VAL A 351 -17.22 12.31 8.32
C VAL A 351 -16.54 13.67 8.27
N THR A 352 -17.27 14.77 8.47
CA THR A 352 -16.73 16.14 8.39
C THR A 352 -16.88 16.91 9.70
N ASP A 353 -16.23 18.07 9.79
CA ASP A 353 -16.46 19.06 10.85
C ASP A 353 -16.17 18.53 12.26
N TYR A 354 -14.96 18.00 12.46
CA TYR A 354 -14.50 17.45 13.73
C TYR A 354 -14.26 18.54 14.79
N PRO A 355 -14.35 18.20 16.10
CA PRO A 355 -13.99 19.11 17.18
C PRO A 355 -12.54 19.58 17.06
N LYS A 356 -12.31 20.87 17.24
CA LYS A 356 -10.99 21.49 17.06
C LYS A 356 -9.91 20.94 18.00
N ASP A 357 -10.30 20.48 19.18
CA ASP A 357 -9.37 20.07 20.24
C ASP A 357 -8.73 18.69 20.01
N ILE A 358 -9.27 17.91 19.07
CA ILE A 358 -8.76 16.58 18.70
C ILE A 358 -8.18 16.54 17.27
N LYS A 359 -7.96 17.70 16.66
CA LYS A 359 -7.45 17.82 15.30
C LYS A 359 -6.33 18.87 15.24
N ALA A 360 -5.51 18.77 14.20
CA ALA A 360 -4.29 19.57 14.06
C ALA A 360 -4.55 21.08 13.96
N PHE A 361 -3.54 21.87 14.31
CA PHE A 361 -3.59 23.34 14.35
C PHE A 361 -3.86 23.97 12.97
N TYR A 362 -3.43 23.34 11.88
CA TYR A 362 -3.53 23.86 10.51
C TYR A 362 -4.93 23.75 9.89
N MET A 363 -5.86 23.03 10.55
CA MET A 363 -7.20 22.82 10.01
C MET A 363 -8.07 24.07 10.18
N ARG A 364 -8.75 24.50 9.11
CA ARG A 364 -9.56 25.73 9.10
C ARG A 364 -10.65 25.69 10.17
N MET A 365 -10.70 26.71 11.03
CA MET A 365 -11.76 26.87 12.02
C MET A 365 -13.12 27.15 11.37
N ASN A 366 -14.16 26.45 11.82
CA ASN A 366 -15.54 26.72 11.46
C ASN A 366 -16.07 27.97 12.19
N ASP A 367 -17.16 28.54 11.67
CA ASP A 367 -17.80 29.74 12.21
C ASP A 367 -18.51 29.49 13.57
N ASP A 368 -18.56 28.23 14.02
CA ASP A 368 -19.12 27.82 15.32
C ASP A 368 -18.09 27.87 16.48
N ASP A 369 -16.83 28.22 16.16
CA ASP A 369 -15.66 28.27 17.06
C ASP A 369 -15.36 26.96 17.83
N GLN A 370 -15.99 25.86 17.45
CA GLN A 370 -15.93 24.56 18.12
C GLN A 370 -15.35 23.47 17.24
N THR A 371 -15.60 23.53 15.93
CA THR A 371 -15.19 22.52 14.96
C THR A 371 -14.21 23.08 13.93
N VAL A 372 -13.55 22.19 13.21
CA VAL A 372 -12.65 22.50 12.11
C VAL A 372 -13.11 21.79 10.83
N ARG A 373 -12.81 22.38 9.66
CA ARG A 373 -13.09 21.84 8.32
C ARG A 373 -12.21 20.62 8.00
N ALA A 374 -12.28 19.59 8.84
CA ALA A 374 -11.62 18.31 8.66
C ALA A 374 -12.57 17.31 7.99
N MET A 375 -12.01 16.30 7.34
CA MET A 375 -12.73 15.13 6.89
C MET A 375 -11.91 13.86 7.12
N ASP A 376 -12.60 12.79 7.48
CA ASP A 376 -12.06 11.43 7.46
C ASP A 376 -12.95 10.57 6.56
N VAL A 377 -12.35 9.85 5.62
CA VAL A 377 -13.04 8.93 4.71
C VAL A 377 -12.95 7.52 5.28
N LEU A 378 -14.10 6.98 5.64
CA LEU A 378 -14.28 5.68 6.27
C LEU A 378 -14.75 4.67 5.24
N VAL A 379 -14.09 3.52 5.19
CA VAL A 379 -14.49 2.38 4.36
C VAL A 379 -14.76 1.14 5.22
N PRO A 380 -15.66 0.24 4.79
CA PRO A 380 -15.90 -1.02 5.49
C PRO A 380 -14.61 -1.79 5.79
N ARG A 381 -14.59 -2.53 6.91
CA ARG A 381 -13.52 -3.41 7.41
C ARG A 381 -12.26 -2.71 7.93
N ILE A 382 -11.83 -1.66 7.26
CA ILE A 382 -10.59 -0.94 7.59
C ILE A 382 -10.89 0.18 8.59
N GLY A 383 -11.94 0.97 8.36
CA GLY A 383 -12.16 2.23 9.06
C GLY A 383 -11.62 3.38 8.21
N GLU A 384 -10.96 4.34 8.85
CA GLU A 384 -10.29 5.44 8.15
C GLU A 384 -9.29 4.95 7.07
N ILE A 385 -9.37 5.54 5.88
CA ILE A 385 -8.42 5.32 4.78
C ILE A 385 -7.84 6.61 4.19
N ILE A 386 -8.50 7.75 4.39
CA ILE A 386 -8.01 9.09 4.04
C ILE A 386 -8.41 10.05 5.15
N GLY A 387 -7.46 10.81 5.68
CA GLY A 387 -7.71 11.99 6.51
C GLY A 387 -7.27 13.24 5.75
N GLY A 388 -7.99 14.35 5.93
CA GLY A 388 -7.66 15.62 5.28
C GLY A 388 -8.43 16.80 5.85
N SER A 389 -8.10 18.02 5.42
CA SER A 389 -8.83 19.21 5.84
C SER A 389 -8.71 20.33 4.82
N GLN A 390 -9.64 21.28 4.88
CA GLN A 390 -9.36 22.63 4.39
C GLN A 390 -8.33 23.28 5.34
N ARG A 391 -7.35 24.01 4.79
CA ARG A 391 -6.28 24.65 5.55
C ARG A 391 -6.71 26.02 6.06
N GLU A 392 -6.23 26.41 7.24
CA GLU A 392 -6.51 27.73 7.83
C GLU A 392 -5.73 28.82 7.08
N GLU A 393 -6.41 29.50 6.17
CA GLU A 393 -5.83 30.54 5.34
C GLU A 393 -5.72 31.91 6.05
N ARG A 394 -6.45 32.10 7.16
CA ARG A 394 -6.48 33.36 7.91
C ARG A 394 -5.35 33.36 8.92
N ARG A 395 -4.37 34.21 8.68
CA ARG A 395 -3.14 34.31 9.48
C ARG A 395 -3.38 34.46 10.98
N ASP A 396 -4.29 35.35 11.37
CA ASP A 396 -4.60 35.63 12.78
C ASP A 396 -5.21 34.42 13.50
N VAL A 397 -6.08 33.68 12.80
CA VAL A 397 -6.65 32.43 13.32
C VAL A 397 -5.58 31.34 13.42
N LEU A 398 -4.74 31.19 12.39
CA LEU A 398 -3.65 30.20 12.38
C LEU A 398 -2.64 30.46 13.51
N GLU A 399 -2.17 31.69 13.68
CA GLU A 399 -1.24 32.08 14.77
C GLU A 399 -1.88 31.82 16.15
N GLY A 400 -3.19 32.03 16.28
CA GLY A 400 -3.96 31.66 17.47
C GLY A 400 -3.94 30.15 17.75
N ARG A 401 -4.26 29.34 16.73
CA ARG A 401 -4.26 27.87 16.82
C ARG A 401 -2.87 27.29 17.10
N MET A 402 -1.82 27.82 16.48
CA MET A 402 -0.43 27.44 16.77
C MET A 402 -0.08 27.71 18.24
N SER A 403 -0.52 28.87 18.78
CA SER A 403 -0.30 29.21 20.18
C SER A 403 -1.06 28.27 21.13
N GLU A 404 -2.31 27.92 20.81
CA GLU A 404 -3.11 26.92 21.57
C GLU A 404 -2.43 25.54 21.60
N ALA A 405 -1.80 25.15 20.49
CA ALA A 405 -1.06 23.89 20.35
C ALA A 405 0.37 23.92 20.93
N GLY A 406 0.82 25.07 21.46
CA GLY A 406 2.17 25.22 22.03
C GLY A 406 3.30 25.23 21.00
N MET A 407 3.00 25.59 19.74
CA MET A 407 3.96 25.63 18.64
C MET A 407 4.68 26.98 18.53
N SER A 408 5.93 26.94 18.07
CA SER A 408 6.70 28.14 17.71
C SER A 408 6.12 28.80 16.46
N HIS A 409 6.15 30.13 16.41
CA HIS A 409 5.82 30.91 15.21
C HIS A 409 7.04 31.17 14.32
N ASP A 410 8.24 30.96 14.86
CA ASP A 410 9.54 31.12 14.17
C ASP A 410 9.93 29.90 13.34
#